data_AF-A0A4S4CIW8-F1
#
_entry.id   AF-A0A4S4CIW8-F1
#
_cell.length_a   1.000
_cell.length_b   1.000
_cell.length_c   1.000
_cell.angle_alpha   90.00
_cell.angle_beta   90.00
_cell.angle_gamma   90.00
#
_symmetry.space_group_name_H-M   'P 1'
#
loop_
_entity.id
_entity.type
_entity.pdbx_description
1 polymer ?
#
loop_
_entity_poly.entity_id
_entity_poly.type
_entity_poly.pdbx_seq_one_letter_code
_entity_poly.pdbx_strand_id
1 'polypeptide(L)'
;MTHASAPLPPIGSLFAEVPGMVSTDCAELSQIPSKAISAGQRLDVQVLDALAARVATISKRHPMNLRVQHLVRHASNTVRFQRRKADRQLKGSGL
;
A
#
# COMPACT_ATOMS: atom_id res chain seq x y z
N MET A 1 -42.32 25.16 32.97
CA MET A 1 -42.03 25.16 31.51
C MET A 1 -40.54 24.91 31.35
N THR A 2 -40.14 23.66 31.16
CA THR A 2 -38.73 23.23 31.08
C THR A 2 -38.35 23.04 29.61
N HIS A 3 -37.44 23.88 29.11
CA HIS A 3 -36.83 23.69 27.79
C HIS A 3 -35.89 22.49 27.85
N ALA A 4 -36.28 21.39 27.20
CA ALA A 4 -35.40 20.26 26.97
C ALA A 4 -34.37 20.64 25.89
N SER A 5 -33.10 20.74 26.30
CA SER A 5 -31.97 20.96 25.40
C SER A 5 -31.72 19.67 24.60
N ALA A 6 -31.87 19.73 23.28
CA ALA A 6 -31.58 18.59 22.42
C ALA A 6 -30.08 18.29 22.42
N PRO A 7 -29.65 17.03 22.60
CA PRO A 7 -28.23 16.68 22.55
C PRO A 7 -27.71 16.84 21.12
N LEU A 8 -26.64 17.63 20.98
CA LEU A 8 -25.89 17.76 19.73
C LEU A 8 -25.37 16.37 19.31
N PRO A 9 -25.44 16.00 18.02
CA PRO A 9 -24.86 14.75 17.55
C PRO A 9 -23.34 14.78 17.78
N PRO A 10 -22.73 13.64 18.18
CA PRO A 10 -21.29 13.57 18.37
C PRO A 10 -20.58 13.89 17.05
N ILE A 11 -19.62 14.82 17.11
CA ILE A 11 -18.74 15.28 16.03
C ILE A 11 -17.86 14.13 15.44
N GLY A 12 -18.02 12.89 15.93
CA GLY A 12 -17.27 11.71 15.49
C GLY A 12 -17.80 10.99 14.25
N SER A 13 -18.99 11.30 13.74
CA SER A 13 -19.63 10.51 12.66
C SER A 13 -19.30 10.98 11.23
N LEU A 14 -18.25 11.79 11.04
CA LEU A 14 -17.82 12.24 9.70
C LEU A 14 -16.73 11.37 9.07
N PHE A 15 -16.20 10.39 9.79
CA PHE A 15 -15.41 9.33 9.17
C PHE A 15 -16.36 8.27 8.65
N ALA A 16 -16.94 8.58 7.48
CA ALA A 16 -17.64 7.62 6.65
C ALA A 16 -16.88 6.30 6.67
N GLU A 17 -17.61 5.23 7.01
CA GLU A 17 -17.22 3.84 6.91
C GLU A 17 -16.46 3.65 5.59
N VAL A 18 -15.12 3.69 5.65
CA VAL A 18 -14.31 3.37 4.48
C VAL A 18 -14.58 1.90 4.25
N PRO A 19 -15.16 1.50 3.10
CA PRO A 19 -15.51 0.10 2.84
C PRO A 19 -14.28 -0.74 3.16
N GLY A 20 -14.39 -1.68 4.10
CA GLY A 20 -13.23 -2.29 4.79
C GLY A 20 -12.11 -2.73 3.85
N MET A 21 -12.45 -3.15 2.63
CA MET A 21 -11.52 -3.50 1.56
C MET A 21 -10.54 -2.37 1.16
N VAL A 22 -10.97 -1.11 1.06
CA VAL A 22 -10.08 0.03 0.76
C VAL A 22 -9.10 0.27 1.90
N SER A 23 -9.56 0.13 3.14
CA SER A 23 -8.72 0.29 4.34
C SER A 23 -7.66 -0.81 4.42
N THR A 24 -8.07 -2.07 4.21
CA THR A 24 -7.16 -3.22 4.14
C THR A 24 -6.13 -3.05 3.02
N ASP A 25 -6.56 -2.66 1.82
CA ASP A 25 -5.66 -2.48 0.69
C ASP A 25 -4.69 -1.31 0.89
N CYS A 26 -5.13 -0.22 1.53
CA CYS A 26 -4.23 0.88 1.92
C CYS A 26 -3.19 0.44 2.96
N ALA A 27 -3.62 -0.32 3.98
CA ALA A 27 -2.73 -0.86 5.00
C ALA A 27 -1.74 -1.86 4.42
N GLU A 28 -2.16 -2.65 3.44
CA GLU A 28 -1.27 -3.55 2.74
C GLU A 28 -0.24 -2.76 1.91
N LEU A 29 -0.69 -1.80 1.09
CA LEU A 29 0.20 -0.98 0.28
C LEU A 29 1.22 -0.20 1.11
N SER A 30 0.87 0.26 2.33
CA SER A 30 1.81 0.96 3.20
C SER A 30 2.92 0.06 3.76
N GLN A 31 2.70 -1.26 3.84
CA GLN A 31 3.69 -2.24 4.28
C GLN A 31 4.60 -2.74 3.14
N ILE A 32 4.19 -2.59 1.87
CA ILE A 32 4.95 -3.12 0.73
C ILE A 32 6.37 -2.51 0.63
N PRO A 33 6.60 -1.20 0.84
CA PRO A 33 7.93 -0.63 0.78
C PRO A 33 8.94 -1.29 1.73
N SER A 34 8.56 -1.54 2.99
CA SER A 34 9.45 -2.19 3.95
C SER A 34 9.74 -3.63 3.57
N LYS A 35 8.72 -4.39 3.16
CA LYS A 35 8.88 -5.76 2.64
C LYS A 35 9.80 -5.81 1.42
N ALA A 36 9.66 -4.86 0.48
CA ALA A 36 10.49 -4.76 -0.70
C ALA A 36 11.95 -4.45 -0.36
N ILE A 37 12.20 -3.56 0.61
CA ILE A 37 13.56 -3.26 1.09
C ILE A 37 14.20 -4.53 1.68
N SER A 38 13.50 -5.24 2.56
CA SER A 38 14.00 -6.49 3.15
C SER A 38 14.26 -7.58 2.11
N ALA A 39 13.36 -7.75 1.13
CA ALA A 39 13.55 -8.70 0.03
C ALA A 39 14.75 -8.32 -0.86
N GLY A 40 14.90 -7.03 -1.18
CA GLY A 40 16.04 -6.52 -1.94
C GLY A 40 17.38 -6.74 -1.26
N GLN A 41 17.45 -6.60 0.07
CA GLN A 41 18.66 -6.90 0.86
C GLN A 41 19.04 -8.38 0.81
N ARG A 42 18.05 -9.26 0.70
CA ARG A 42 18.23 -10.73 0.60
C ARG A 42 18.37 -11.23 -0.84
N LEU A 43 18.34 -10.32 -1.83
CA LEU A 43 18.29 -10.66 -3.25
C LEU A 43 17.12 -11.59 -3.62
N ASP A 44 16.02 -11.51 -2.85
CA ASP A 44 14.85 -12.36 -3.08
C ASP A 44 13.97 -11.77 -4.18
N VAL A 45 14.34 -12.14 -5.40
CA VAL A 45 13.68 -11.73 -6.64
C VAL A 45 12.23 -12.20 -6.69
N GLN A 46 11.94 -13.41 -6.20
CA GLN A 46 10.59 -13.99 -6.27
C GLN A 46 9.61 -13.19 -5.39
N VAL A 47 10.04 -12.81 -4.19
CA VAL A 47 9.24 -11.96 -3.30
C VAL A 47 9.01 -10.57 -3.91
N LEU A 48 10.03 -9.99 -4.55
CA LEU A 48 9.87 -8.69 -5.22
C LEU A 48 8.85 -8.76 -6.37
N ASP A 49 8.86 -9.83 -7.16
CA ASP A 49 7.91 -10.04 -8.25
C ASP A 49 6.49 -10.29 -7.72
N ALA A 50 6.35 -11.04 -6.61
CA ALA A 50 5.07 -11.25 -5.94
C ALA A 50 4.48 -9.92 -5.38
N LEU A 51 5.33 -9.08 -4.77
CA LEU A 51 4.92 -7.75 -4.30
C LEU A 51 4.46 -6.86 -5.47
N ALA A 52 5.17 -6.90 -6.61
CA ALA A 52 4.76 -6.16 -7.80
C ALA A 52 3.38 -6.61 -8.32
N ALA A 53 3.15 -7.92 -8.40
CA ALA A 53 1.85 -8.47 -8.80
C ALA A 53 0.73 -8.07 -7.83
N ARG A 54 1.04 -8.00 -6.52
CA ARG A 54 0.08 -7.60 -5.51
C ARG A 54 -0.31 -6.13 -5.62
N VAL A 55 0.66 -5.23 -5.81
CA VAL A 55 0.41 -3.81 -6.08
C VAL A 55 -0.47 -3.63 -7.33
N ALA A 56 -0.19 -4.37 -8.41
CA ALA A 56 -0.99 -4.33 -9.63
C ALA A 56 -2.44 -4.78 -9.40
N THR A 57 -2.64 -5.83 -8.58
CA THR A 57 -3.97 -6.33 -8.23
C THR A 57 -4.77 -5.30 -7.42
N ILE A 58 -4.14 -4.64 -6.45
CA ILE A 58 -4.77 -3.58 -5.66
C ILE A 58 -5.11 -2.37 -6.55
N SER A 59 -4.20 -1.96 -7.44
CA SER A 59 -4.43 -0.88 -8.40
C SER A 59 -5.65 -1.13 -9.29
N LYS A 60 -5.79 -2.36 -9.81
CA LYS A 60 -6.95 -2.77 -10.63
C LYS A 60 -8.28 -2.72 -9.87
N ARG A 61 -8.28 -3.02 -8.56
CA ARG A 61 -9.48 -2.95 -7.71
C ARG A 61 -9.94 -1.52 -7.45
N HIS A 62 -9.01 -0.55 -7.44
CA HIS A 62 -9.30 0.83 -7.04
C HIS A 62 -8.82 1.85 -8.08
N PRO A 63 -9.31 1.79 -9.34
CA PRO A 63 -8.78 2.60 -10.43
C PRO A 63 -8.98 4.12 -10.23
N MET A 64 -10.01 4.54 -9.49
CA MET A 64 -10.35 5.96 -9.28
C MET A 64 -10.06 6.46 -7.86
N ASN A 65 -9.58 5.61 -6.95
CA ASN A 65 -9.31 6.02 -5.58
C ASN A 65 -7.93 6.71 -5.48
N LEU A 66 -7.92 8.02 -5.31
CA LEU A 66 -6.70 8.84 -5.28
C LEU A 66 -5.72 8.44 -4.18
N ARG A 67 -6.22 8.06 -2.99
CA ARG A 67 -5.37 7.62 -1.88
C ARG A 67 -4.67 6.30 -2.23
N VAL A 68 -5.42 5.35 -2.79
CA VAL A 68 -4.85 4.07 -3.23
C VAL A 68 -3.86 4.29 -4.38
N GLN A 69 -4.19 5.11 -5.36
CA GLN A 69 -3.31 5.48 -6.48
C GLN A 69 -1.96 6.07 -6.00
N HIS A 70 -2.00 6.95 -5.00
CA HIS A 70 -0.77 7.51 -4.41
C HIS A 70 0.09 6.42 -3.76
N LEU A 71 -0.53 5.55 -2.94
CA LEU A 71 0.16 4.45 -2.28
C LEU A 71 0.69 3.41 -3.28
N VAL A 72 -0.07 3.09 -4.33
CA VAL A 72 0.34 2.23 -5.44
C VAL A 72 1.58 2.80 -6.11
N ARG A 73 1.61 4.10 -6.40
CA ARG A 73 2.78 4.75 -7.02
C ARG A 73 4.02 4.62 -6.13
N HIS A 74 3.87 4.92 -4.84
CA HIS A 74 4.96 4.82 -3.88
C HIS A 74 5.49 3.37 -3.76
N ALA A 75 4.60 2.39 -3.53
CA ALA A 75 4.95 0.99 -3.42
C ALA A 75 5.60 0.45 -4.70
N SER A 76 5.04 0.77 -5.87
CA SER A 76 5.56 0.34 -7.18
C SER A 76 6.98 0.84 -7.43
N ASN A 77 7.26 2.11 -7.10
CA ASN A 77 8.58 2.71 -7.27
C ASN A 77 9.61 1.99 -6.40
N THR A 78 9.27 1.72 -5.14
CA THR A 78 10.16 1.02 -4.21
C THR A 78 10.43 -0.41 -4.68
N VAL A 79 9.40 -1.17 -5.06
CA VAL A 79 9.57 -2.55 -5.58
C VAL A 79 10.42 -2.56 -6.84
N ARG A 80 10.15 -1.68 -7.81
CA ARG A 80 10.93 -1.58 -9.06
C ARG A 80 12.38 -1.22 -8.78
N PHE A 81 12.63 -0.30 -7.85
CA PHE A 81 13.99 0.08 -7.48
C PHE A 81 14.75 -1.10 -6.87
N GLN A 82 14.15 -1.80 -5.90
CA GLN A 82 14.79 -2.95 -5.24
C GLN A 82 15.01 -4.11 -6.22
N ARG A 83 14.06 -4.36 -7.14
CA ARG A 83 14.22 -5.37 -8.19
C ARG A 83 15.40 -5.10 -9.10
N ARG A 84 15.52 -3.85 -9.60
CA ARG A 84 16.66 -3.43 -10.43
C ARG A 84 17.98 -3.50 -9.68
N LYS A 85 17.98 -3.15 -8.39
CA LYS A 85 19.16 -3.26 -7.54
C LYS A 85 19.58 -4.73 -7.39
N ALA A 86 18.65 -5.61 -7.06
CA ALA A 86 18.89 -7.05 -6.93
C ALA A 86 19.39 -7.65 -8.26
N ASP A 87 18.79 -7.30 -9.39
CA ASP A 87 19.25 -7.74 -10.72
C ASP A 87 20.70 -7.33 -11.00
N ARG A 88 21.07 -6.07 -10.69
CA ARG A 88 22.44 -5.59 -10.88
C ARG A 88 23.42 -6.33 -9.98
N GLN A 89 23.02 -6.61 -8.74
CA GLN A 89 23.86 -7.35 -7.81
C GLN A 89 24.05 -8.80 -8.27
N LEU A 90 22.97 -9.50 -8.64
CA LEU A 90 23.06 -10.87 -9.17
C LEU A 90 23.91 -10.95 -10.44
N LYS A 91 23.76 -10.00 -11.37
CA LYS A 91 24.59 -9.93 -12.59
C LYS A 91 26.05 -9.58 -12.31
N GLY A 92 26.30 -8.67 -11.37
CA GLY A 92 27.64 -8.27 -10.96
C GLY A 92 28.34 -9.31 -10.07
N SER A 93 27.58 -10.19 -9.43
CA SER A 93 28.07 -11.26 -8.56
C SER A 93 28.55 -12.49 -9.32
N GLY A 94 28.38 -12.57 -10.64
CA GLY A 94 29.06 -13.54 -11.51
C GLY A 94 29.07 -14.97 -10.96
N LEU A 95 27.89 -15.48 -10.59
CA LEU A 95 27.66 -16.93 -10.56
C LEU A 95 27.35 -17.40 -11.98
#